data_AF-A0A639JFS8-F1
#
_entry.id   AF-A0A639JFS8-F1
#
_cell.length_a   1.000
_cell.length_b   1.000
_cell.length_c   1.000
_cell.angle_alpha   90.00
_cell.angle_beta   90.00
_cell.angle_gamma   90.00
#
_symmetry.space_group_name_H-M   'P 1'
#
loop_
_entity.id
_entity.type
_entity.pdbx_description
1 polymer ?
#
loop_
_entity_poly.entity_id
_entity_poly.type
_entity_poly.pdbx_seq_one_letter_code
_entity_poly.pdbx_strand_id
1 'polypeptide(L)' 'MRDIHKVLELWGAWVANNHEDVVWSHIAAGFKGLIPSKVKFRPQ' A
#
# COMPACT_ATOMS: atom_id res chain seq x y z
N MET A 1 -28.57 -4.86 -4.80
CA MET A 1 -27.64 -3.77 -4.45
C MET A 1 -27.01 -4.15 -3.12
N ARG A 2 -25.67 -4.18 -3.01
CA ARG A 2 -25.00 -4.61 -1.77
C ARG A 2 -24.96 -3.45 -0.78
N ASP A 3 -25.23 -3.71 0.50
CA ASP A 3 -25.21 -2.70 1.56
C ASP A 3 -23.76 -2.21 1.79
N ILE A 4 -23.56 -0.90 1.62
CA ILE A 4 -22.24 -0.26 1.73
C ILE A 4 -21.67 -0.35 3.14
N HIS A 5 -22.51 -0.31 4.19
CA HIS A 5 -22.04 -0.41 5.57
C HIS A 5 -21.47 -1.80 5.85
N LYS A 6 -22.17 -2.84 5.40
CA LYS A 6 -21.70 -4.24 5.52
C LYS A 6 -20.40 -4.47 4.77
N VAL A 7 -20.25 -3.87 3.59
CA VAL A 7 -19.00 -3.97 2.80
C VAL A 7 -17.83 -3.31 3.53
N LEU A 8 -18.05 -2.14 4.13
CA LEU A 8 -17.02 -1.42 4.89
C LEU A 8 -16.61 -2.16 6.16
N GLU A 9 -17.56 -2.74 6.90
CA GLU A 9 -17.26 -3.57 8.07
C GLU A 9 -16.39 -4.78 7.72
N LEU A 10 -16.75 -5.49 6.64
CA LEU A 10 -15.98 -6.63 6.16
C LEU A 10 -14.58 -6.23 5.66
N TRP A 11 -14.47 -5.06 5.01
CA TRP A 11 -13.19 -4.49 4.61
C TRP A 11 -12.31 -4.16 5.81
N GLY A 12 -12.86 -3.50 6.83
CA GLY A 12 -12.13 -3.15 8.05
C GLY A 12 -11.61 -4.38 8.80
N ALA A 13 -12.45 -5.42 8.94
CA ALA A 13 -12.04 -6.69 9.53
C ALA A 13 -10.94 -7.39 8.70
N TRP A 14 -11.03 -7.33 7.37
CA TRP A 14 -10.03 -7.90 6.48
C TRP A 14 -8.68 -7.16 6.58
N VAL A 15 -8.68 -5.82 6.61
CA VAL A 15 -7.46 -5.00 6.76
C VAL A 15 -6.79 -5.24 8.12
N ALA A 16 -7.58 -5.34 9.20
CA ALA A 16 -7.04 -5.61 10.53
C ALA A 16 -6.35 -6.99 10.63
N ASN A 17 -6.84 -7.98 9.88
CA ASN A 17 -6.31 -9.35 9.89
C ASN A 17 -5.22 -9.59 8.83
N ASN A 18 -5.21 -8.83 7.74
CA ASN A 18 -4.21 -8.87 6.67
C ASN A 18 -3.44 -7.55 6.69
N HIS A 19 -2.57 -7.42 7.69
CA HIS A 19 -1.65 -6.29 7.81
C HIS A 19 -0.52 -6.45 6.78
N GLU A 20 -0.89 -6.50 5.51
CA GLU A 20 0.03 -6.25 4.42
C GLU A 20 0.40 -4.79 4.56
N ASP A 21 1.65 -4.48 4.92
CA ASP A 21 2.18 -3.14 4.69
C ASP A 21 1.91 -2.88 3.22
N VAL A 22 0.89 -2.09 2.89
CA VAL A 22 0.49 -1.90 1.51
C VAL A 22 1.60 -1.07 0.88
N VAL A 23 2.62 -1.77 0.39
CA VAL A 23 3.77 -1.16 -0.25
C VAL A 23 3.32 -0.84 -1.67
N TRP A 24 2.50 0.19 -1.80
CA TRP A 24 2.31 0.80 -3.11
C TRP A 24 3.70 1.20 -3.60
N SER A 25 4.11 0.61 -4.73
CA SER A 25 5.30 1.09 -5.42
C SER A 25 5.16 2.60 -5.57
N HIS A 26 6.21 3.36 -5.28
CA HIS A 26 6.21 4.82 -5.44
C HIS A 26 5.70 5.22 -6.84
N ILE A 27 5.88 4.36 -7.84
CA ILE A 27 5.35 4.53 -9.19
C ILE A 27 3.81 4.53 -9.21
N ALA A 28 3.14 3.65 -8.45
CA ALA A 28 1.69 3.55 -8.35
C ALA A 28 1.05 4.75 -7.66
N ALA A 29 1.75 5.38 -6.71
CA ALA A 29 1.32 6.61 -6.05
C ALA A 29 1.72 7.90 -6.82
N GLY A 30 2.20 7.78 -8.06
CA GLY A 30 2.57 8.92 -8.90
C GLY A 30 3.92 9.57 -8.56
N PHE A 31 4.72 8.99 -7.67
CA PHE A 31 6.05 9.48 -7.28
C PHE A 31 7.18 9.04 -8.23
N LYS A 32 6.86 8.61 -9.45
CA LYS A 32 7.88 8.22 -10.45
C LYS A 32 8.80 9.41 -10.74
N GLY A 33 10.06 9.32 -10.29
CA GLY A 33 11.08 10.37 -10.46
C GLY A 33 11.11 11.44 -9.38
N LEU A 34 10.11 11.49 -8.48
CA LEU A 34 10.08 12.43 -7.36
C LEU A 34 10.88 11.93 -6.14
N ILE A 35 10.96 10.62 -5.98
CA ILE A 35 11.68 10.02 -4.86
C ILE A 35 12.92 9.35 -5.42
N PRO A 36 14.13 9.84 -5.06
CA PRO A 36 15.37 9.24 -5.51
C PRO A 36 15.38 7.76 -5.11
N SER A 37 15.69 6.89 -6.05
CA SER A 37 16.07 5.51 -5.73
C SER A 37 17.13 5.58 -4.64
N LYS A 38 16.82 5.08 -3.43
CA LYS A 38 17.84 4.87 -2.41
C LYS A 38 18.75 3.75 -2.92
N VAL A 39 19.68 4.10 -3.81
CA VAL A 39 20.79 3.22 -4.16
C VAL A 39 21.60 3.06 -2.89
N LYS A 40 21.35 1.97 -2.17
CA LYS A 40 22.26 1.52 -1.11
C LYS A 40 23.53 1.05 -1.80
N PHE A 41 24.42 1.98 -2.12
CA PHE A 41 25.77 1.62 -2.52
C PHE A 41 26.45 1.10 -1.25
N ARG A 42 26.48 -0.22 -1.06
CA ARG A 42 27.40 -0.85 -0.13
C ARG A 42 28.72 -0.97 -0.88
N PRO A 43 29.77 -0.21 -0.55
CA PRO A 43 31.09 -0.51 -1.08
C PRO A 43 31.47 -1.92 -0.62
N GLN A 44 31.94 -2.75 -1.56
CA GLN A 44 32.55 -4.04 -1.26
C GLN A 44 33.93 -3.85 -0.63
#